data_AF-Q24QG0-F1
#
_entry.id   AF-Q24QG0-F1
#
_cell.length_a   1.000
_cell.length_b   1.000
_cell.length_c   1.000
_cell.angle_alpha   90.00
_cell.angle_beta   90.00
_cell.angle_gamma   90.00
#
_symmetry.space_group_name_H-M   'P 1'
#
loop_
_entity.id
_entity.type
_entity.pdbx_description
1 polymer ?
#
loop_
_entity_poly.entity_id
_entity_poly.type
_entity_poly.pdbx_seq_one_letter_code
_entity_poly.pdbx_strand_id
1 'polypeptide(L)'
;MRILDINHIIGHYRIDSVNRPNCPGTKFPWVRLFADLKGENEVDNLVIYADGDVGTALLLSFKLKCSMIHKAFADEVHAKNKHWIGILGTNGNGNYYYAGSDRIETAKLGL
;
A
#
# COMPACT_ATOMS: atom_id res chain seq x y z
N MET A 1 -0.59 -2.84 8.71
CA MET A 1 -0.80 -1.39 8.62
C MET A 1 -1.34 -0.79 9.94
N ARG A 2 -0.80 0.31 10.47
CA ARG A 2 -1.35 0.99 11.67
C ARG A 2 -2.40 2.00 11.22
N ILE A 3 -3.66 1.77 11.55
CA ILE A 3 -4.77 2.65 11.18
C ILE A 3 -4.63 3.96 11.97
N LEU A 4 -4.36 5.07 11.28
CA LEU A 4 -4.31 6.40 11.89
C LEU A 4 -5.72 6.99 11.86
N ASP A 5 -6.49 6.78 12.93
CA ASP A 5 -7.87 7.25 13.06
C ASP A 5 -8.16 7.89 14.43
N ILE A 6 -9.42 8.25 14.65
CA ILE A 6 -9.88 8.92 15.87
C ILE A 6 -9.78 8.05 17.14
N ASN A 7 -9.57 6.73 16.99
CA ASN A 7 -9.39 5.79 18.09
C ASN A 7 -7.91 5.64 18.46
N HIS A 8 -7.01 5.93 17.52
CA HIS A 8 -5.56 5.79 17.71
C HIS A 8 -4.82 7.13 17.84
N ILE A 9 -5.48 8.25 17.51
CA ILE A 9 -4.94 9.62 17.65
C ILE A 9 -5.87 10.45 18.55
N ILE A 10 -5.28 11.03 19.60
CA ILE A 10 -5.97 11.87 20.57
C ILE A 10 -5.35 13.27 20.53
N GLY A 11 -6.17 14.31 20.38
CA GLY A 11 -5.71 15.70 20.51
C GLY A 11 -5.91 16.24 21.91
N HIS A 12 -5.14 17.29 22.27
CA HIS A 12 -5.15 17.87 23.62
C HIS A 12 -6.54 18.28 24.13
N TYR A 13 -7.44 18.74 23.25
CA TYR A 13 -8.84 19.07 23.61
C TYR A 13 -9.63 17.89 24.20
N ARG A 14 -9.33 16.66 23.74
CA ARG A 14 -9.99 15.44 24.20
C ARG A 14 -9.44 14.96 25.56
N ILE A 15 -8.33 15.52 26.01
CA ILE A 15 -7.68 15.24 27.30
C ILE A 15 -8.04 16.33 28.32
N ASP A 16 -7.94 17.60 27.91
CA ASP A 16 -8.27 18.77 28.73
C ASP A 16 -8.77 19.90 27.83
N SER A 17 -10.08 20.15 27.90
CA SER A 17 -10.77 21.17 27.11
C SER A 17 -10.77 22.55 27.75
N VAL A 18 -10.34 22.67 29.02
CA VAL A 18 -10.51 23.88 29.84
C VAL A 18 -9.18 24.63 30.00
N ASN A 19 -8.08 23.94 30.32
CA ASN A 19 -6.79 24.62 30.62
C ASN A 19 -5.88 24.79 29.39
N ARG A 20 -6.48 24.95 28.20
CA ARG A 20 -5.76 25.04 26.92
C ARG A 20 -6.28 26.23 26.09
N PRO A 21 -5.99 27.49 26.48
CA PRO A 21 -6.56 28.69 25.87
C PRO A 21 -6.26 28.84 24.36
N ASN A 22 -5.17 28.24 23.88
CA ASN A 22 -4.78 28.27 22.46
C ASN A 22 -5.18 27.00 21.70
N CYS A 23 -5.95 26.09 22.31
CA CYS A 23 -6.39 24.88 21.61
C CYS A 23 -7.60 25.20 20.71
N PRO A 24 -7.56 24.84 19.41
CA PRO A 24 -8.70 25.04 18.51
C PRO A 24 -9.94 24.21 18.90
N GLY A 25 -9.78 23.21 19.78
CA GLY A 25 -10.89 22.42 20.28
C GLY A 25 -11.64 21.67 19.17
N THR A 26 -12.96 21.81 19.16
CA THR A 26 -13.85 21.27 18.12
C THR A 26 -13.67 21.93 16.75
N LYS A 27 -13.00 23.10 16.68
CA LYS A 27 -12.70 23.79 15.42
C LYS A 27 -11.49 23.19 14.70
N PHE A 28 -10.75 22.29 15.33
CA PHE A 28 -9.66 21.59 14.66
C PHE A 28 -10.21 20.68 13.55
N PRO A 29 -9.66 20.70 12.33
CA PRO A 29 -10.23 20.00 11.19
C PRO A 29 -9.85 18.50 11.21
N TRP A 30 -10.31 17.77 12.23
CA TRP A 30 -10.03 16.35 12.44
C TRP A 30 -10.39 15.49 11.23
N VAL A 31 -11.55 15.75 10.61
CA VAL A 31 -12.00 15.01 9.42
C VAL A 31 -11.00 15.15 8.29
N ARG A 32 -10.51 16.38 8.03
CA ARG A 32 -9.51 16.65 7.00
C ARG A 32 -8.17 15.98 7.34
N LEU A 33 -7.70 16.12 8.58
CA LEU A 33 -6.47 15.47 9.03
C LEU A 33 -6.53 13.95 8.81
N PHE A 34 -7.62 13.30 9.21
CA PHE A 34 -7.74 11.85 9.04
C PHE A 34 -7.92 11.45 7.57
N ALA A 35 -8.54 12.28 6.72
CA ALA A 35 -8.56 12.05 5.28
C ALA A 35 -7.14 12.11 4.69
N ASP A 36 -6.38 13.16 5.04
CA ASP A 36 -5.00 13.36 4.60
C ASP A 36 -4.08 12.23 5.11
N LEU A 37 -4.22 11.83 6.39
CA LEU A 37 -3.44 10.76 7.02
C LEU A 37 -3.82 9.35 6.57
N LYS A 38 -5.10 9.13 6.22
CA LYS A 38 -5.54 7.86 5.64
C LYS A 38 -4.87 7.58 4.32
N GLY A 39 -4.30 8.62 3.69
CA GLY A 39 -3.47 8.48 2.51
C GLY A 39 -4.22 7.68 1.46
N GLU A 40 -5.07 8.36 0.70
CA GLU A 40 -5.43 7.91 -0.65
C GLU A 40 -4.20 7.94 -1.58
N ASN A 41 -3.05 7.46 -1.09
CA ASN A 41 -1.84 7.25 -1.85
C ASN A 41 -2.01 5.94 -2.59
N GLU A 42 -2.98 5.92 -3.49
CA GLU A 42 -3.03 4.95 -4.57
C GLU A 42 -1.72 5.11 -5.35
N VAL A 43 -0.86 4.09 -5.30
CA VAL A 43 0.38 4.11 -6.07
C VAL A 43 0.11 3.71 -7.51
N ASP A 44 0.83 4.29 -8.47
CA ASP A 44 0.57 3.98 -9.89
C ASP A 44 0.90 2.52 -10.21
N ASN A 45 1.98 1.98 -9.64
CA ASN A 45 2.41 0.60 -9.82
C ASN A 45 2.81 -0.01 -8.46
N LEU A 46 2.49 -1.30 -8.29
CA LEU A 46 2.89 -2.09 -7.15
C LEU A 46 3.28 -3.49 -7.64
N VAL A 47 4.48 -3.95 -7.26
CA VAL A 47 4.88 -5.34 -7.50
C VAL A 47 4.50 -6.20 -6.30
N ILE A 48 3.84 -7.33 -6.55
CA ILE A 48 3.38 -8.26 -5.52
C ILE A 48 4.00 -9.61 -5.82
N TYR A 49 4.63 -10.24 -4.83
CA TYR A 49 5.36 -11.49 -5.05
C TYR A 49 4.93 -12.62 -4.12
N ALA A 50 5.00 -13.86 -4.63
CA ALA A 50 4.97 -15.08 -3.83
C ALA A 50 6.37 -15.49 -3.38
N ASP A 51 6.43 -16.27 -2.29
CA ASP A 51 7.67 -16.87 -1.79
C ASP A 51 8.38 -17.65 -2.90
N GLY A 52 9.67 -17.35 -3.12
CA GLY A 52 10.51 -18.00 -4.13
C GLY A 52 10.74 -17.20 -5.42
N ASP A 53 9.89 -16.21 -5.73
CA ASP A 53 10.00 -15.35 -6.93
C ASP A 53 10.43 -13.90 -6.61
N VAL A 54 10.98 -13.68 -5.41
CA VAL A 54 11.45 -12.36 -4.94
C VAL A 54 12.50 -11.73 -5.88
N GLY A 55 13.33 -12.54 -6.53
CA GLY A 55 14.37 -12.06 -7.45
C GLY A 55 13.77 -11.36 -8.68
N THR A 56 12.82 -12.01 -9.34
CA THR A 56 12.08 -11.43 -10.47
C THR A 56 11.31 -10.18 -10.04
N ALA A 57 10.65 -10.23 -8.88
CA ALA A 57 9.92 -9.10 -8.35
C ALA A 57 10.81 -7.89 -8.06
N LEU A 58 12.00 -8.10 -7.48
CA LEU A 58 12.97 -7.04 -7.23
C LEU A 58 13.41 -6.35 -8.53
N LEU A 59 13.79 -7.14 -9.52
CA LEU A 59 14.22 -6.61 -10.82
C LEU A 59 13.10 -5.85 -11.54
N LEU A 60 11.86 -6.37 -11.54
CA LEU A 60 10.71 -5.66 -12.11
C LEU A 60 10.42 -4.36 -11.36
N SER A 61 10.53 -4.37 -10.01
CA SER A 61 10.30 -3.18 -9.19
C SER A 61 11.29 -2.05 -9.53
N PHE A 62 12.55 -2.39 -9.83
CA PHE A 62 13.55 -1.41 -10.29
C PHE A 62 13.23 -0.89 -11.69
N LYS A 63 12.80 -1.77 -12.61
CA LYS A 63 12.40 -1.38 -13.97
C LYS A 63 11.21 -0.41 -13.94
N LEU A 64 10.23 -0.67 -13.10
CA LEU A 64 9.01 0.14 -12.93
C LEU A 64 9.16 1.30 -11.94
N LYS A 65 10.30 1.38 -11.23
CA LYS A 65 10.58 2.38 -10.18
C LYS A 65 9.48 2.43 -9.12
N CYS A 66 9.00 1.28 -8.68
CA CYS A 66 7.92 1.17 -7.70
C CYS A 66 8.30 0.24 -6.55
N SER A 67 7.51 0.29 -5.47
CA SER A 67 7.69 -0.60 -4.33
C SER A 67 7.21 -2.01 -4.65
N MET A 68 7.74 -2.98 -3.91
CA MET A 68 7.28 -4.36 -3.95
C MET A 68 6.85 -4.84 -2.57
N ILE A 69 5.84 -5.71 -2.51
CA ILE A 69 5.33 -6.28 -1.26
C ILE A 69 5.05 -7.78 -1.41
N HIS A 70 5.13 -8.50 -0.29
CA HIS A 70 4.73 -9.89 -0.27
C HIS A 70 3.21 -10.02 -0.45
N LYS A 71 2.76 -11.07 -1.15
CA LYS A 71 1.33 -11.31 -1.43
C LYS A 71 0.42 -11.33 -0.21
N ALA A 72 0.95 -11.65 0.97
CA ALA A 72 0.19 -11.64 2.22
C ALA A 72 -0.32 -10.24 2.60
N PHE A 73 0.27 -9.18 2.03
CA PHE A 73 -0.08 -7.78 2.29
C PHE A 73 -0.70 -7.09 1.06
N ALA A 74 -1.06 -7.85 0.02
CA ALA A 74 -1.55 -7.32 -1.27
C ALA A 74 -2.78 -6.40 -1.15
N ASP A 75 -3.60 -6.61 -0.11
CA ASP A 75 -4.81 -5.85 0.17
C ASP A 75 -4.55 -4.64 1.06
N GLU A 76 -3.36 -4.54 1.68
CA GLU A 76 -2.98 -3.38 2.51
C GLU A 76 -2.59 -2.16 1.66
N VAL A 77 -2.33 -2.34 0.36
CA VAL A 77 -1.87 -1.28 -0.55
C VAL A 77 -2.78 -1.16 -1.76
N HIS A 78 -3.33 0.04 -1.94
CA HIS A 78 -4.09 0.40 -3.14
C HIS A 78 -3.13 0.82 -4.25
N ALA A 79 -3.31 0.24 -5.44
CA ALA A 79 -2.49 0.54 -6.60
C ALA A 79 -3.32 0.46 -7.88
N LYS A 80 -3.08 1.38 -8.82
CA LYS A 80 -3.73 1.36 -10.14
C LYS A 80 -3.34 0.12 -10.93
N ASN A 81 -2.05 -0.20 -10.91
CA ASN A 81 -1.49 -1.38 -11.54
C ASN A 81 -0.81 -2.30 -10.49
N LYS A 82 -1.26 -3.55 -10.41
CA LYS A 82 -0.69 -4.61 -9.58
C LYS A 82 0.00 -5.64 -10.47
N HIS A 83 1.30 -5.81 -10.28
CA HIS A 83 2.13 -6.79 -10.99
C HIS A 83 2.41 -7.99 -10.08
N TRP A 84 1.68 -9.07 -10.30
CA TRP A 84 1.71 -10.30 -9.51
C TRP A 84 2.75 -11.27 -10.06
N ILE A 85 3.75 -11.61 -9.25
CA ILE A 85 4.89 -12.46 -9.62
C ILE A 85 4.77 -13.81 -8.90
N GLY A 86 4.84 -14.90 -9.67
CA GLY A 86 4.74 -16.27 -9.14
C GLY A 86 3.33 -16.69 -8.76
N ILE A 87 2.32 -15.94 -9.21
CA ILE A 87 0.92 -16.14 -8.86
C ILE A 87 0.11 -16.26 -10.14
N LEU A 88 -0.64 -17.36 -10.27
CA LEU A 88 -1.53 -17.57 -11.42
C LEU A 88 -2.72 -16.61 -11.35
N GLY A 89 -3.09 -16.04 -12.49
CA GLY A 89 -4.23 -15.14 -12.63
C GLY A 89 -4.47 -14.74 -14.07
N THR A 90 -5.43 -13.85 -14.28
CA THR A 90 -5.81 -13.37 -15.62
C THR A 90 -5.49 -11.89 -15.74
N ASN A 91 -4.80 -11.51 -16.81
CA ASN A 91 -4.44 -10.12 -17.05
C ASN A 91 -5.68 -9.28 -17.38
N GLY A 92 -5.79 -8.12 -16.76
CA GLY A 92 -6.92 -7.20 -16.96
C GLY A 92 -7.20 -6.34 -15.73
N ASN A 93 -7.97 -5.26 -15.93
CA ASN A 93 -8.40 -4.35 -14.85
C ASN A 93 -7.26 -3.92 -13.91
N GLY A 94 -6.11 -3.53 -14.48
CA GLY A 94 -4.94 -3.11 -13.70
C GLY A 94 -4.17 -4.25 -13.02
N ASN A 95 -4.49 -5.52 -13.28
CA ASN A 95 -3.74 -6.66 -12.75
C ASN A 95 -2.96 -7.35 -13.87
N TYR A 96 -1.68 -7.57 -13.63
CA TYR A 96 -0.74 -8.23 -14.54
C TYR A 96 -0.07 -9.40 -13.82
N TYR A 97 -0.24 -10.61 -14.32
CA TYR A 97 0.25 -11.84 -13.72
C TYR A 97 1.40 -12.42 -14.55
N TYR A 98 2.48 -12.75 -13.85
CA TYR A 98 3.69 -13.34 -14.40
C TYR A 98 3.99 -14.60 -13.59
N ALA A 99 3.59 -15.76 -14.12
CA ALA A 99 3.75 -17.04 -13.45
C ALA A 99 3.98 -18.13 -14.50
N GLY A 100 5.17 -18.75 -14.44
CA GLY A 100 5.53 -19.90 -15.24
C GLY A 100 5.38 -21.21 -14.47
N SER A 101 5.76 -22.33 -15.11
CA SER A 101 5.82 -23.65 -14.46
C SER A 101 6.90 -23.75 -13.37
N ASP A 102 7.90 -22.86 -13.43
CA ASP A 102 8.98 -22.76 -12.46
C ASP A 102 9.49 -21.31 -12.38
N ARG A 103 10.45 -21.10 -11.46
CA ARG A 103 11.06 -19.79 -11.19
C ARG A 103 11.79 -19.18 -12.41
N ILE A 104 12.31 -20.01 -13.32
CA ILE A 104 13.02 -19.56 -14.51
C ILE A 104 12.00 -19.05 -15.54
N GLU A 105 10.92 -19.80 -15.75
CA GLU A 105 9.83 -19.37 -16.63
C GLU A 105 9.12 -18.13 -16.08
N THR A 106 8.88 -18.03 -14.76
CA THR A 106 8.37 -16.81 -14.13
C THR A 106 9.30 -15.61 -14.37
N ALA A 107 10.62 -15.81 -14.24
CA ALA A 107 11.59 -14.75 -14.50
C ALA A 107 11.57 -14.26 -15.96
N LYS A 108 11.45 -15.17 -16.93
CA LYS A 108 11.33 -14.82 -18.36
C LYS A 108 10.08 -14.01 -18.68
N LEU A 109 8.98 -14.24 -17.96
CA LEU A 109 7.74 -13.49 -18.15
C LEU A 109 7.81 -12.09 -17.53
N GLY A 110 8.48 -11.96 -16.37
CA GLY A 110 8.53 -10.74 -15.59
C GLY A 110 9.63 -9.73 -15.94
N LEU A 111 10.58 -10.09 -16.81
CA LEU A 111 11.74 -9.27 -17.18
C LEU A 111 11.71 -8.84 -18.65
#